data_AF-A0A0N4YKX3-F1
#
_entry.id   AF-A0A0N4YKX3-F1
#
_cell.length_a   1.000
_cell.length_b   1.000
_cell.length_c   1.000
_cell.angle_alpha   90.00
_cell.angle_beta   90.00
_cell.angle_gamma   90.00
#
_symmetry.space_group_name_H-M   'P 1'
#
loop_
_entity.id
_entity.type
_entity.pdbx_description
1 polymer ?
#
loop_
_entity_poly.entity_id
_entity_poly.type
_entity_poly.pdbx_seq_one_letter_code
_entity_poly.pdbx_strand_id
1 'polypeptide(L)'
;MAYKNVSHVENTLKGHRKFKEDKHRVSNLKLEILKILAIEDRLELLPVLKRALGSAANALFQLKVSCSGKPEQPVCEEGLQGLFRVTYDLVVAAMQVVQGIQLMTIHDALKLFDDSQLERKNMTLIETVEKAYAMSITVEEAI
;
A
#
# COMPACT_ATOMS: atom_id res chain seq x y z
N MET A 1 -8.98 2.85 8.91
CA MET A 1 -8.41 4.15 8.48
C MET A 1 -8.09 4.14 6.98
N ALA A 2 -7.47 3.07 6.48
CA ALA A 2 -7.19 2.80 5.06
C ALA A 2 -8.33 3.14 4.09
N TYR A 3 -9.57 2.69 4.37
CA TYR A 3 -10.72 2.95 3.50
C TYR A 3 -11.03 4.46 3.30
N LYS A 4 -10.87 5.27 4.36
CA LYS A 4 -11.07 6.72 4.26
C LYS A 4 -9.97 7.36 3.42
N ASN A 5 -8.73 6.96 3.65
CA ASN A 5 -7.57 7.46 2.92
C ASN A 5 -7.64 7.11 1.41
N VAL A 6 -7.97 5.85 1.05
CA VAL A 6 -8.10 5.46 -0.35
C VAL A 6 -9.26 6.18 -1.05
N SER A 7 -10.37 6.42 -0.35
CA SER A 7 -11.50 7.17 -0.90
C SER A 7 -11.16 8.64 -1.12
N HIS A 8 -10.36 9.23 -0.23
CA HIS A 8 -9.85 10.57 -0.39
C HIS A 8 -8.96 10.67 -1.65
N VAL A 9 -7.96 9.79 -1.77
CA VAL A 9 -7.10 9.71 -2.97
C VAL A 9 -7.93 9.58 -4.24
N GLU A 10 -8.91 8.67 -4.26
CA GLU A 10 -9.78 8.46 -5.41
C GLU A 10 -10.49 9.76 -5.85
N ASN A 11 -10.96 10.55 -4.88
CA ASN A 11 -11.60 11.83 -5.13
C ASN A 11 -10.62 12.89 -5.61
N THR A 12 -9.41 12.96 -5.03
CA THR A 12 -8.33 13.86 -5.45
C THR A 12 -7.98 13.64 -6.93
N LEU A 13 -7.96 12.39 -7.39
CA LEU A 13 -7.68 12.06 -8.80
C LEU A 13 -8.88 12.29 -9.75
N LYS A 14 -10.12 12.31 -9.24
CA LYS A 14 -11.35 12.31 -10.06
C LYS A 14 -11.50 13.54 -10.96
N GLY A 15 -10.94 14.68 -10.59
CA GLY A 15 -10.99 15.93 -11.36
C GLY A 15 -10.02 16.00 -12.55
N HIS A 16 -9.10 15.05 -12.66
CA HIS A 16 -7.92 15.18 -13.52
C HIS A 16 -7.87 14.08 -14.57
N ARG A 17 -8.12 14.43 -15.83
CA ARG A 17 -8.16 13.47 -16.96
C ARG A 17 -6.87 12.67 -17.12
N LYS A 18 -5.72 13.25 -16.76
CA LYS A 18 -4.39 12.62 -16.83
C LYS A 18 -4.27 11.39 -15.92
N PHE A 19 -4.96 11.39 -14.78
CA PHE A 19 -4.88 10.30 -13.78
C PHE A 19 -6.00 9.26 -13.93
N LYS A 20 -6.60 9.12 -15.13
CA LYS A 20 -7.69 8.17 -15.36
C LYS A 20 -7.32 6.74 -14.99
N GLU A 21 -6.12 6.30 -15.37
CA GLU A 21 -5.65 4.95 -15.04
C GLU A 21 -5.29 4.80 -13.57
N ASP A 22 -4.64 5.80 -12.97
CA ASP A 22 -4.29 5.78 -11.55
C ASP A 22 -5.54 5.73 -10.68
N LYS A 23 -6.59 6.47 -11.05
CA LYS A 23 -7.90 6.37 -10.42
C LYS A 23 -8.47 4.95 -10.49
N HIS A 24 -8.33 4.25 -11.62
CA HIS A 24 -8.79 2.87 -11.73
C HIS A 24 -8.02 1.94 -10.79
N ARG A 25 -6.70 2.11 -10.67
CA ARG A 25 -5.86 1.36 -9.72
C ARG A 25 -6.25 1.64 -8.27
N VAL A 26 -6.53 2.90 -7.92
CA VAL A 26 -7.02 3.30 -6.59
C VAL A 26 -8.42 2.71 -6.32
N SER A 27 -9.30 2.66 -7.32
CA SER A 27 -10.61 2.03 -7.21
C SER A 27 -10.50 0.53 -6.91
N ASN A 28 -9.58 -0.16 -7.60
CA ASN A 28 -9.32 -1.58 -7.37
C ASN A 28 -8.76 -1.82 -5.96
N LEU A 29 -7.81 -0.99 -5.51
CA LEU A 29 -7.30 -1.02 -4.14
C LEU A 29 -8.43 -0.84 -3.10
N LYS A 30 -9.35 0.09 -3.34
CA LYS A 30 -10.50 0.31 -2.47
C LYS A 30 -11.41 -0.92 -2.38
N LEU A 31 -11.61 -1.63 -3.49
CA LEU A 31 -12.36 -2.90 -3.48
C LEU A 31 -11.64 -3.98 -2.67
N GLU A 32 -10.32 -4.10 -2.77
CA GLU A 32 -9.56 -5.04 -1.93
C GLU A 32 -9.66 -4.67 -0.44
N ILE A 33 -9.64 -3.39 -0.09
CA ILE A 33 -9.86 -2.94 1.30
C ILE A 33 -11.26 -3.31 1.79
N LEU A 34 -12.30 -3.18 0.95
CA LEU A 34 -13.64 -3.61 1.32
C LEU A 34 -13.72 -5.12 1.56
N LYS A 35 -12.99 -5.93 0.80
CA LYS A 35 -12.90 -7.38 1.03
C LYS A 35 -12.28 -7.68 2.39
N ILE A 36 -11.24 -6.95 2.81
CA ILE A 36 -10.65 -7.09 4.16
C ILE A 36 -11.70 -6.83 5.23
N LEU A 37 -12.48 -5.75 5.08
CA LEU A 37 -13.49 -5.36 6.06
C LEU A 37 -14.68 -6.32 6.14
N ALA A 38 -14.89 -7.16 5.13
CA ALA A 38 -15.97 -8.14 5.07
C ALA A 38 -15.58 -9.52 5.65
N ILE A 39 -14.31 -9.71 6.03
CA ILE A 39 -13.81 -10.99 6.54
C ILE A 39 -13.92 -11.02 8.06
N GLU A 40 -14.59 -12.04 8.57
CA GLU A 40 -14.71 -12.31 10.00
C GLU A 40 -13.65 -13.31 10.49
N ASP A 41 -13.22 -14.24 9.62
CA ASP A 41 -12.20 -15.23 9.96
C ASP A 41 -10.78 -14.67 9.80
N ARG A 42 -10.02 -14.72 10.90
CA ARG A 42 -8.63 -14.27 10.94
C ARG A 42 -7.72 -15.02 9.97
N LEU A 43 -7.97 -16.30 9.69
CA LEU A 43 -7.15 -17.10 8.78
C LEU A 43 -7.32 -16.66 7.32
N GLU A 44 -8.50 -16.16 6.96
CA GLU A 44 -8.79 -15.65 5.62
C GLU A 44 -8.27 -14.23 5.40
N LEU A 45 -7.95 -13.49 6.48
CA LEU A 45 -7.47 -12.11 6.38
C LEU A 45 -6.12 -12.00 5.66
N LEU A 46 -5.20 -12.94 5.90
CA LEU A 46 -3.82 -12.81 5.44
C LEU A 46 -3.70 -12.81 3.90
N PRO A 47 -4.32 -13.74 3.15
CA PRO A 47 -4.33 -13.69 1.68
C PRO A 47 -4.94 -12.40 1.11
N VAL A 48 -5.97 -11.86 1.77
CA VAL A 48 -6.66 -10.65 1.28
C VAL A 48 -5.84 -9.40 1.58
N LEU A 49 -5.20 -9.33 2.76
CA LEU A 49 -4.23 -8.28 3.09
C LEU A 49 -3.06 -8.27 2.11
N LYS A 50 -2.54 -9.43 1.72
CA LYS A 50 -1.47 -9.55 0.72
C LYS A 50 -1.88 -8.95 -0.63
N ARG A 51 -3.10 -9.25 -1.11
CA ARG A 51 -3.63 -8.68 -2.36
C ARG A 51 -3.83 -7.16 -2.27
N ALA A 52 -4.33 -6.67 -1.14
CA ALA A 52 -4.49 -5.24 -0.91
C ALA A 52 -3.14 -4.51 -0.89
N LEU A 53 -2.12 -5.07 -0.23
CA LEU A 53 -0.76 -4.52 -0.21
C LEU A 53 -0.14 -4.47 -1.61
N GLY A 54 -0.26 -5.55 -2.40
CA GLY A 54 0.21 -5.55 -3.79
C GLY A 54 -0.51 -4.50 -4.64
N SER A 55 -1.82 -4.34 -4.45
CA SER A 55 -2.60 -3.30 -5.14
C SER A 55 -2.18 -1.89 -4.73
N ALA A 56 -1.85 -1.68 -3.45
CA ALA A 56 -1.38 -0.40 -2.92
C ALA A 56 -0.01 -0.02 -3.48
N ALA A 57 0.94 -0.96 -3.53
CA ALA A 57 2.24 -0.73 -4.17
C ALA A 57 2.09 -0.40 -5.65
N ASN A 58 1.28 -1.15 -6.39
CA ASN A 58 1.07 -0.90 -7.81
C ASN A 58 0.45 0.49 -8.03
N ALA A 59 -0.58 0.86 -7.27
CA ALA A 59 -1.20 2.18 -7.36
C ALA A 59 -0.20 3.30 -7.05
N LEU A 60 0.64 3.12 -6.03
CA LEU A 60 1.65 4.10 -5.65
C LEU A 60 2.75 4.25 -6.71
N PHE A 61 3.29 3.13 -7.21
CA PHE A 61 4.33 3.12 -8.23
C PHE A 61 3.85 3.86 -9.47
N GLN A 62 2.66 3.51 -9.96
CA GLN A 62 2.10 4.09 -11.18
C GLN A 62 1.78 5.58 -11.00
N LEU A 63 1.22 5.98 -9.84
CA LEU A 63 1.00 7.40 -9.56
C LEU A 63 2.33 8.18 -9.53
N LYS A 64 3.40 7.61 -8.96
CA LYS A 64 4.74 8.24 -8.96
C LYS A 64 5.25 8.43 -10.39
N VAL A 65 5.05 7.44 -11.27
CA VAL A 65 5.40 7.54 -12.70
C VAL A 65 4.57 8.64 -13.37
N SER A 66 3.26 8.66 -13.20
CA SER A 66 2.37 9.70 -13.74
C SER A 66 2.70 11.12 -13.27
N CYS A 67 3.23 11.23 -12.05
CA CYS A 67 3.66 12.47 -11.41
C CYS A 67 5.09 12.89 -11.78
N SER A 68 5.86 12.04 -12.46
CA SER A 68 7.20 12.37 -12.91
C SER A 68 7.12 13.29 -14.13
N GLY A 69 7.57 14.54 -13.98
CA GLY A 69 7.72 15.49 -15.10
C GLY A 69 6.58 16.51 -15.31
N LYS A 70 6.22 17.31 -14.27
CA LYS A 70 5.31 18.51 -14.27
C LYS A 70 3.83 18.21 -13.94
N PRO A 71 2.91 19.21 -13.87
CA PRO A 71 2.82 20.46 -13.10
C PRO A 71 1.68 20.42 -12.03
N GLU A 72 0.97 19.30 -11.89
CA GLU A 72 -0.13 19.09 -10.94
C GLU A 72 0.41 18.67 -9.57
N GLN A 73 1.41 19.40 -9.09
CA GLN A 73 2.17 19.06 -7.90
C GLN A 73 1.29 18.85 -6.65
N PRO A 74 0.23 19.64 -6.40
CA PRO A 74 -0.66 19.39 -5.26
C PRO A 74 -1.40 18.04 -5.34
N VAL A 75 -1.91 17.68 -6.52
CA VAL A 75 -2.64 16.41 -6.74
C VAL A 75 -1.70 15.22 -6.56
N CYS A 76 -0.48 15.36 -7.07
CA CYS A 76 0.57 14.36 -6.94
C CYS A 76 1.01 14.19 -5.49
N GLU A 77 1.29 15.27 -4.77
CA GLU A 77 1.70 15.23 -3.37
C GLU A 77 0.58 14.62 -2.50
N GLU A 78 -0.65 15.10 -2.65
CA GLU A 78 -1.80 14.61 -1.89
C GLU A 78 -2.13 13.15 -2.21
N GLY A 79 -2.17 12.79 -3.50
CA GLY A 79 -2.45 11.43 -3.94
C GLY A 79 -1.37 10.44 -3.49
N LEU A 80 -0.09 10.80 -3.62
CA LEU A 80 1.02 9.98 -3.15
C LEU A 80 0.95 9.85 -1.62
N GLN A 81 0.87 10.95 -0.87
CA GLN A 81 0.78 10.90 0.60
C GLN A 81 -0.41 10.06 1.08
N GLY A 82 -1.56 10.17 0.43
CA GLY A 82 -2.72 9.35 0.73
C GLY A 82 -2.46 7.85 0.51
N LEU A 83 -1.84 7.48 -0.62
CA LEU A 83 -1.45 6.08 -0.89
C LEU A 83 -0.37 5.55 0.05
N PHE A 84 0.57 6.41 0.47
CA PHE A 84 1.53 6.10 1.52
C PHE A 84 0.80 5.72 2.82
N ARG A 85 -0.16 6.54 3.27
CA ARG A 85 -0.95 6.25 4.47
C ARG A 85 -1.79 4.99 4.34
N VAL A 86 -2.40 4.74 3.18
CA VAL A 86 -3.14 3.50 2.92
C VAL A 86 -2.23 2.29 3.04
N THR A 87 -1.03 2.35 2.44
CA THR A 87 -0.04 1.27 2.51
C THR A 87 0.39 1.01 3.94
N TYR A 88 0.69 2.06 4.70
CA TYR A 88 1.04 1.96 6.12
C TYR A 88 -0.08 1.31 6.94
N ASP A 89 -1.32 1.76 6.79
CA ASP A 89 -2.47 1.19 7.49
C ASP A 89 -2.65 -0.31 7.20
N LEU A 90 -2.41 -0.73 5.94
CA LEU A 90 -2.47 -2.13 5.55
C LEU A 90 -1.33 -2.97 6.13
N VAL A 91 -0.12 -2.42 6.23
CA VAL A 91 1.02 -3.07 6.90
C VAL A 91 0.73 -3.26 8.39
N VAL A 92 0.22 -2.23 9.07
CA VAL A 92 -0.17 -2.31 10.49
C VAL A 92 -1.27 -3.36 10.68
N ALA A 93 -2.26 -3.41 9.79
CA ALA A 93 -3.29 -4.45 9.83
C ALA A 93 -2.69 -5.86 9.64
N ALA A 94 -1.73 -6.03 8.74
CA ALA A 94 -1.03 -7.30 8.56
C ALA A 94 -0.26 -7.72 9.82
N MET A 95 0.42 -6.79 10.49
CA MET A 95 1.13 -7.04 11.75
C MET A 95 0.22 -7.56 12.87
N GLN A 96 -1.05 -7.14 12.89
CA GLN A 96 -2.02 -7.63 13.89
C GLN A 96 -2.46 -9.08 13.64
N VAL A 97 -2.35 -9.55 12.39
CA VAL A 97 -2.80 -10.88 11.99
C VAL A 97 -1.66 -11.89 12.06
N VAL A 98 -0.43 -11.52 11.68
CA VAL A 98 0.74 -12.42 11.70
C VAL A 98 1.35 -12.60 13.09
N GLN A 99 2.18 -13.64 13.26
CA GLN A 99 2.91 -13.94 14.50
C GLN A 99 4.34 -14.43 14.20
N GLY A 100 5.18 -14.51 15.25
CA GLY A 100 6.51 -15.09 15.16
C GLY A 100 7.44 -14.37 14.17
N ILE A 101 8.16 -15.15 13.35
CA ILE A 101 9.15 -14.63 12.39
C ILE A 101 8.53 -13.67 11.37
N GLN A 102 7.28 -13.92 10.97
CA GLN A 102 6.56 -13.03 10.04
C GLN A 102 6.31 -11.65 10.65
N LEU A 103 5.99 -11.59 11.95
CA LEU A 103 5.80 -10.32 12.65
C LEU A 103 7.11 -9.54 12.77
N MET A 104 8.20 -10.20 13.19
CA MET A 104 9.53 -9.57 13.30
C MET A 104 9.99 -9.01 11.96
N THR A 105 9.78 -9.78 10.90
CA THR A 105 10.08 -9.40 9.52
C THR A 105 9.34 -8.13 9.08
N ILE A 106 8.02 -8.09 9.25
CA ILE A 106 7.21 -6.94 8.85
C ILE A 106 7.62 -5.71 9.68
N HIS A 107 7.89 -5.91 10.97
CA HIS A 107 8.37 -4.86 11.85
C HIS A 107 9.71 -4.28 11.39
N ASP A 108 10.69 -5.12 11.04
CA ASP A 108 12.00 -4.66 10.57
C ASP A 108 11.91 -3.93 9.22
N ALA A 109 11.06 -4.42 8.31
CA ALA A 109 10.78 -3.73 7.04
C ALA A 109 10.13 -2.36 7.27
N LEU A 110 9.18 -2.27 8.21
CA LEU A 110 8.53 -1.01 8.57
C LEU A 110 9.51 -0.02 9.22
N LYS A 111 10.41 -0.51 10.08
CA LYS A 111 11.44 0.32 10.72
C LYS A 111 12.41 0.90 9.70
N LEU A 112 12.91 0.07 8.77
CA LEU A 112 13.75 0.54 7.65
C LEU A 112 13.03 1.58 6.80
N PHE A 113 11.72 1.41 6.62
CA PHE A 113 10.90 2.38 5.91
C PHE A 113 10.81 3.71 6.67
N ASP A 114 10.47 3.71 7.95
CA ASP A 114 10.37 4.93 8.77
C ASP A 114 11.71 5.68 8.84
N ASP A 115 12.82 4.95 9.03
CA ASP A 115 14.17 5.51 9.04
C ASP A 115 14.53 6.17 7.68
N SER A 116 14.12 5.55 6.57
CA SER A 116 14.37 6.09 5.22
C SER A 116 13.51 7.31 4.85
N GLN A 117 12.31 7.43 5.43
CA GLN A 117 11.46 8.61 5.31
C GLN A 117 12.06 9.79 6.08
N LEU A 118 12.69 9.52 7.24
CA LEU A 118 13.45 10.50 8.00
C LEU A 118 14.62 11.09 7.18
N GLU A 119 15.26 10.27 6.33
CA GLU A 119 16.39 10.68 5.48
C GLU A 119 16.01 11.34 4.14
N ARG A 120 14.72 11.48 3.78
CA ARG A 120 14.25 11.96 2.46
C ARG A 120 14.97 11.32 1.25
N LYS A 121 15.16 10.00 1.24
CA LYS A 121 15.64 9.29 0.03
C LYS A 121 14.46 8.71 -0.77
N ASN A 122 14.34 9.16 -2.02
CA ASN A 122 13.26 8.88 -2.97
C ASN A 122 13.17 7.42 -3.48
N MET A 123 13.35 6.38 -2.65
CA MET A 123 13.47 5.01 -3.18
C MET A 123 13.15 3.82 -2.28
N THR A 124 12.46 3.95 -1.15
CA THR A 124 12.32 2.83 -0.20
C THR A 124 10.94 2.18 -0.09
N LEU A 125 9.83 2.82 -0.50
CA LEU A 125 8.50 2.20 -0.31
C LEU A 125 8.24 1.02 -1.26
N ILE A 126 8.70 1.11 -2.51
CA ILE A 126 8.55 0.01 -3.48
C ILE A 126 9.33 -1.20 -2.99
N GLU A 127 10.58 -1.03 -2.58
CA GLU A 127 11.40 -2.09 -1.98
C GLU A 127 10.80 -2.65 -0.68
N THR A 128 10.15 -1.80 0.13
CA THR A 128 9.47 -2.23 1.37
C THR A 128 8.24 -3.07 1.08
N VAL A 129 7.41 -2.66 0.12
CA VAL A 129 6.23 -3.45 -0.27
C VAL A 129 6.63 -4.69 -1.05
N GLU A 130 7.67 -4.63 -1.89
CA GLU A 130 8.24 -5.80 -2.57
C GLU A 130 8.82 -6.81 -1.58
N LYS A 131 9.53 -6.36 -0.53
CA LYS A 131 9.98 -7.24 0.57
C LYS A 131 8.80 -7.81 1.34
N ALA A 132 7.82 -6.99 1.74
CA ALA A 132 6.61 -7.48 2.41
C ALA A 132 5.83 -8.49 1.55
N TYR A 133 5.80 -8.28 0.23
CA TYR A 133 5.16 -9.17 -0.74
C TYR A 133 5.95 -10.47 -0.95
N ALA A 134 7.27 -10.41 -1.15
CA ALA A 134 8.14 -11.56 -1.34
C ALA A 134 8.21 -12.47 -0.10
N MET A 135 8.13 -11.90 1.10
CA MET A 135 8.26 -12.65 2.36
C MET A 135 6.98 -13.38 2.81
N SER A 136 5.89 -13.17 2.07
CA SER A 136 4.66 -13.95 2.20
C SER A 136 4.55 -15.09 1.18
N ILE A 137 5.62 -15.36 0.41
CA ILE A 137 5.73 -16.50 -0.54
C ILE A 137 6.58 -17.63 0.07
N THR A 138 7.62 -17.31 0.84
CA THR A 138 8.61 -18.31 1.35
C THR A 138 8.13 -19.23 2.47
N VAL A 139 6.87 -19.16 2.91
CA VAL A 139 6.31 -20.07 3.94
C VAL A 139 5.39 -21.14 3.34
N GLU A 140 4.90 -20.97 2.10
CA GLU A 140 4.17 -22.04 1.40
C GLU A 140 5.09 -23.17 0.89
N GLU A 141 6.41 -22.94 0.84
CA GLU A 141 7.41 -23.97 0.44
C GLU A 141 8.12 -24.64 1.63
N ALA A 142 7.77 -24.29 2.87
CA ALA A 142 8.45 -24.79 4.08
C ALA A 142 7.56 -25.65 5.01
N ILE A 143 6.37 -26.07 4.54
CA ILE A 143 5.47 -26.99 5.24
C ILE A 143 5.27 -28.25 4.38
#